data_AF-A0A8J6PBF6-F1
#
_entry.id   AF-A0A8J6PBF6-F1
#
_cell.length_a   1.000
_cell.length_b   1.000
_cell.length_c   1.000
_cell.angle_alpha   90.00
_cell.angle_beta   90.00
_cell.angle_gamma   90.00
#
_symmetry.space_group_name_H-M   'P 1'
#
loop_
_entity.id
_entity.type
_entity.pdbx_description
1 polymer ?
#
loop_
_entity_poly.entity_id
_entity_poly.type
_entity_poly.pdbx_seq_one_letter_code
_entity_poly.pdbx_strand_id
1 'polypeptide(L)'
;MGVDLTGIIGHSLSKEEILALPGQIDQWEEVHRFFASYSGDSYSQAKWDGYMDEEQLELIWRSFESPEMDQTSTSKLMNVDSVIDCTFGTLAIYRKTLLITHRNHKYSNLRNPDTAKNILILNRLIAKRFNQQEIIYCADSGYPTQSIEHTALFGADFAEIKAHAFTHFGIPPLGLEEARKYMFFIDRTDAEPGEMTVWEGESPYWRYNEEAGDYQLIRIPDEKE
;
A
#
# COMPACT_ATOMS: atom_id res chain seq x y z
N MET A 1 -5.61 7.44 -17.53
CA MET A 1 -5.16 7.53 -16.12
C MET A 1 -4.24 6.35 -15.87
N GLY A 2 -3.15 6.53 -15.13
CA GLY A 2 -2.22 5.43 -14.80
C GLY A 2 -2.74 4.59 -13.63
N VAL A 3 -2.19 3.39 -13.48
CA VAL A 3 -2.50 2.46 -12.38
C VAL A 3 -1.58 2.77 -11.22
N ASP A 4 -2.12 2.88 -10.02
CA ASP A 4 -1.38 3.16 -8.80
C ASP A 4 -1.03 1.86 -8.09
N LEU A 5 0.05 1.91 -7.33
CA LEU A 5 0.62 0.85 -6.53
C LEU A 5 0.46 1.26 -5.08
N THR A 6 -0.32 0.48 -4.35
CA THR A 6 -0.55 0.66 -2.92
C THR A 6 0.28 -0.38 -2.17
N GLY A 7 1.06 0.06 -1.18
CA GLY A 7 1.72 -0.83 -0.23
C GLY A 7 0.93 -0.91 1.07
N ILE A 8 0.57 -2.11 1.52
CA ILE A 8 -0.24 -2.34 2.72
C ILE A 8 0.62 -3.01 3.78
N ILE A 9 0.66 -2.42 4.97
CA ILE A 9 1.32 -2.98 6.16
C ILE A 9 0.34 -3.06 7.33
N GLY A 10 0.48 -4.10 8.16
CA GLY A 10 -0.24 -4.18 9.44
C GLY A 10 0.40 -3.30 10.50
N HIS A 11 -0.39 -2.88 11.49
CA HIS A 11 0.11 -2.26 12.72
C HIS A 11 -0.72 -2.65 13.94
N SER A 12 -0.20 -2.35 15.13
CA SER A 12 -0.88 -2.56 16.43
C SER A 12 -1.01 -1.27 17.25
N LEU A 13 -0.80 -0.12 16.62
CA LEU A 13 -0.87 1.19 17.28
C LEU A 13 -2.27 1.48 17.84
N SER A 14 -2.29 2.08 19.03
CA SER A 14 -3.44 2.74 19.61
C SER A 14 -3.78 4.04 18.88
N LYS A 15 -4.97 4.61 19.13
CA LYS A 15 -5.36 5.91 18.55
C LYS A 15 -4.42 7.04 18.97
N GLU A 16 -4.00 7.06 20.23
CA GLU A 16 -3.04 8.05 20.73
C GLU A 16 -1.70 7.96 19.97
N GLU A 17 -1.19 6.74 19.76
CA GLU A 17 0.02 6.52 18.98
C GLU A 17 -0.16 6.92 17.51
N ILE A 18 -1.32 6.63 16.93
CA ILE A 18 -1.67 7.05 15.56
C ILE A 18 -1.67 8.57 15.44
N LEU A 19 -2.33 9.29 16.35
CA LEU A 19 -2.39 10.75 16.33
C LEU A 19 -1.01 11.40 16.48
N ALA A 20 -0.08 10.73 17.19
CA ALA A 20 1.30 11.15 17.33
C ALA A 20 2.20 10.80 16.13
N LEU A 21 1.74 9.98 15.17
CA LEU A 21 2.54 9.51 14.04
C LEU A 21 3.24 10.61 13.24
N PRO A 22 2.63 11.76 12.91
CA PRO A 22 3.34 12.80 12.16
C PRO A 22 4.67 13.21 12.83
N GLY A 23 4.66 13.42 14.15
CA GLY A 23 5.87 13.74 14.90
C GLY A 23 6.88 12.58 14.98
N GLN A 24 6.40 11.34 14.93
CA GLN A 24 7.27 10.17 14.87
C GLN A 24 7.91 10.00 13.49
N ILE A 25 7.16 10.21 12.41
CA ILE A 25 7.62 10.13 11.02
C ILE A 25 8.77 11.10 10.80
N ASP A 26 8.65 12.33 11.31
CA ASP A 26 9.69 13.35 11.25
C ASP A 26 11.04 12.89 11.84
N GLN A 27 11.03 11.91 12.74
CA GLN A 27 12.22 11.34 13.38
C GLN A 27 12.77 10.09 12.68
N TRP A 28 12.19 9.64 11.57
CA TRP A 28 12.65 8.47 10.84
C TRP A 28 13.86 8.79 9.95
N GLU A 29 15.00 9.10 10.58
CA GLU A 29 16.22 9.56 9.90
C GLU A 29 16.69 8.64 8.77
N GLU A 30 16.58 7.32 8.94
CA GLU A 30 16.97 6.33 7.92
C GLU A 30 16.07 6.42 6.69
N VAL A 31 14.76 6.55 6.89
CA VAL A 31 13.75 6.71 5.82
C VAL A 31 14.03 8.00 5.04
N HIS A 32 14.20 9.12 5.75
CA HIS A 32 14.46 10.42 5.15
C HIS A 32 15.78 10.46 4.38
N ARG A 33 16.85 9.89 4.95
CA ARG A 33 18.16 9.81 4.31
C ARG A 33 18.11 8.96 3.05
N PHE A 34 17.44 7.82 3.10
CA PHE A 34 17.26 6.96 1.94
C PHE A 34 16.49 7.68 0.83
N PHE A 35 15.33 8.27 1.16
CA PHE A 35 14.53 9.00 0.18
C PHE A 35 15.31 10.16 -0.46
N ALA A 36 15.95 11.01 0.34
CA ALA A 36 16.71 12.16 -0.15
C ALA A 36 17.89 11.76 -1.06
N SER A 37 18.52 10.60 -0.79
CA SER A 37 19.60 10.10 -1.63
C SER A 37 19.15 9.69 -3.03
N TYR A 38 17.87 9.31 -3.19
CA TYR A 38 17.31 8.88 -4.45
C TYR A 38 16.58 10.00 -5.21
N SER A 39 15.70 10.75 -4.53
CA SER A 39 14.89 11.77 -5.17
C SER A 39 15.62 13.11 -5.36
N GLY A 40 16.61 13.39 -4.51
CA GLY A 40 17.21 14.72 -4.40
C GLY A 40 16.27 15.77 -3.77
N ASP A 41 15.09 15.36 -3.32
CA ASP A 41 14.09 16.25 -2.72
C ASP A 41 14.50 16.66 -1.30
N SER A 42 14.12 17.87 -0.92
CA SER A 42 14.24 18.36 0.44
C SER A 42 13.17 17.77 1.35
N TYR A 43 13.54 17.55 2.61
CA TYR A 43 12.64 17.16 3.68
C TYR A 43 11.40 18.08 3.81
N SER A 44 10.24 17.49 4.01
CA SER A 44 8.99 18.16 4.42
C SER A 44 8.37 17.48 5.64
N GLN A 45 8.00 18.29 6.63
CA GLN A 45 7.36 17.80 7.86
C GLN A 45 6.09 17.02 7.56
N ALA A 46 5.92 15.90 8.25
CA ALA A 46 4.71 15.11 8.19
C ALA A 46 3.57 15.81 8.92
N LYS A 47 2.37 15.73 8.36
CA LYS A 47 1.16 16.34 8.93
C LYS A 47 -0.07 15.58 8.48
N TRP A 48 -1.12 15.62 9.31
CA TRP A 48 -2.44 15.19 8.86
C TRP A 48 -2.92 16.07 7.71
N ASP A 49 -3.49 15.44 6.69
CA ASP A 49 -4.28 16.13 5.67
C ASP A 49 -5.66 16.45 6.27
N GLY A 50 -5.74 17.62 6.90
CA GLY A 50 -6.92 18.09 7.60
C GLY A 50 -6.90 17.88 9.11
N TYR A 51 -8.08 17.96 9.75
CA TYR A 51 -8.22 17.95 11.21
C TYR A 51 -8.35 16.52 11.75
N MET A 52 -7.43 16.05 12.58
CA MET A 52 -7.49 14.68 13.11
C MET A 52 -7.47 14.63 14.64
N ASP A 53 -8.47 13.96 15.21
CA ASP A 53 -8.56 13.54 16.60
C ASP A 53 -9.12 12.11 16.69
N GLU A 54 -9.29 11.58 17.91
CA GLU A 54 -9.77 10.22 18.11
C GLU A 54 -11.20 9.98 17.61
N GLU A 55 -12.06 11.01 17.65
CA GLU A 55 -13.44 10.92 17.17
C GLU A 55 -13.45 10.86 15.64
N GLN A 56 -12.65 11.70 14.98
CA GLN A 56 -12.51 11.71 13.53
C GLN A 56 -11.95 10.38 13.02
N LEU A 57 -10.90 9.83 13.63
CA LEU A 57 -10.38 8.50 13.26
C LEU A 57 -11.47 7.42 13.34
N GLU A 58 -12.23 7.38 14.44
CA GLU A 58 -13.27 6.37 14.62
C GLU A 58 -14.43 6.54 13.62
N LEU A 59 -14.84 7.79 13.35
CA LEU A 59 -15.90 8.06 12.37
C LEU A 59 -15.45 7.65 10.96
N ILE A 60 -14.21 7.97 10.58
CA ILE A 60 -13.65 7.60 9.27
C ILE A 60 -13.63 6.08 9.14
N TRP A 61 -13.00 5.36 10.08
CA TRP A 61 -12.89 3.90 10.02
C TRP A 61 -14.24 3.21 9.97
N ARG A 62 -15.18 3.64 10.82
CA ARG A 62 -16.53 3.06 10.80
C ARG A 62 -17.29 3.37 9.52
N SER A 63 -17.03 4.50 8.86
CA SER A 63 -17.70 4.82 7.59
C SER A 63 -17.30 3.85 6.47
N PHE A 64 -16.07 3.32 6.52
CA PHE A 64 -15.60 2.26 5.65
C PHE A 64 -16.07 0.87 6.10
N GLU A 65 -15.98 0.57 7.40
CA GLU A 65 -16.32 -0.74 7.98
C GLU A 65 -17.83 -1.05 7.96
N SER A 66 -18.71 -0.04 7.85
CA SER A 66 -20.16 -0.19 7.96
C SER A 66 -20.91 0.49 6.81
N PRO A 67 -21.34 -0.26 5.78
CA PRO A 67 -22.12 0.28 4.66
C PRO A 67 -23.45 0.92 5.06
N GLU A 68 -23.97 0.59 6.25
CA GLU A 68 -25.25 1.07 6.80
C GLU A 68 -25.12 2.33 7.67
N MET A 69 -23.96 2.99 7.68
CA MET A 69 -23.77 4.17 8.52
C MET A 69 -24.74 5.29 8.12
N ASP A 70 -25.60 5.71 9.05
CA ASP A 70 -26.61 6.74 8.81
C ASP A 70 -25.96 8.09 8.43
N GLN A 71 -26.60 8.84 7.53
CA GLN A 71 -26.15 10.15 7.02
C GLN A 71 -25.89 11.17 8.14
N THR A 72 -26.57 11.00 9.29
CA THR A 72 -26.34 11.83 10.47
C THR A 72 -24.95 11.64 11.08
N SER A 73 -24.36 10.45 10.98
CA SER A 73 -23.02 10.16 11.52
C SER A 73 -21.91 10.67 10.61
N THR A 74 -22.08 10.57 9.29
CA THR A 74 -21.11 11.07 8.31
C THR A 74 -21.12 12.60 8.20
N SER A 75 -22.21 13.27 8.57
CA SER A 75 -22.27 14.75 8.65
C SER A 75 -21.29 15.38 9.65
N LYS A 76 -20.74 14.59 10.57
CA LYS A 76 -19.73 15.01 11.57
C LYS A 76 -18.29 14.84 11.08
N LEU A 77 -18.08 14.20 9.93
CA LEU A 77 -16.77 14.03 9.34
C LEU A 77 -16.25 15.39 8.87
N MET A 78 -15.10 15.78 9.42
CA MET A 78 -14.36 16.96 8.99
C MET A 78 -13.38 16.61 7.86
N ASN A 79 -12.94 15.34 7.79
CA ASN A 79 -12.24 14.78 6.64
C ASN A 79 -12.87 13.45 6.24
N VAL A 80 -12.70 13.09 4.97
CA VAL A 80 -13.21 11.84 4.42
C VAL A 80 -12.28 10.66 4.71
N ASP A 81 -11.01 10.93 4.99
CA ASP A 81 -9.98 9.92 5.13
C ASP A 81 -8.94 10.32 6.18
N SER A 82 -8.17 9.32 6.63
CA SER A 82 -7.16 9.44 7.69
C SER A 82 -5.76 9.42 7.10
N VAL A 83 -5.42 10.49 6.36
CA VAL A 83 -4.18 10.59 5.59
C VAL A 83 -3.15 11.48 6.27
N ILE A 84 -1.90 11.02 6.31
CA ILE A 84 -0.72 11.80 6.68
C ILE A 84 0.08 12.10 5.42
N ASP A 85 0.22 13.38 5.10
CA ASP A 85 1.18 13.87 4.11
C ASP A 85 2.58 13.84 4.71
N CYS A 86 3.57 13.32 3.98
CA CYS A 86 4.96 13.30 4.42
C CYS A 86 5.93 13.46 3.25
N THR A 87 7.24 13.52 3.55
CA THR A 87 8.29 13.79 2.55
C THR A 87 8.24 12.86 1.34
N PHE A 88 7.98 11.57 1.56
CA PHE A 88 8.06 10.54 0.53
C PHE A 88 6.73 10.19 -0.14
N GLY A 89 5.61 10.74 0.32
CA GLY A 89 4.28 10.41 -0.17
C GLY A 89 3.22 10.59 0.90
N THR A 90 2.22 9.72 0.89
CA THR A 90 1.14 9.70 1.88
C THR A 90 1.06 8.36 2.60
N LEU A 91 0.60 8.42 3.85
CA LEU A 91 0.26 7.27 4.67
C LEU A 91 -1.21 7.39 5.08
N ALA A 92 -2.08 6.54 4.53
CA ALA A 92 -3.47 6.44 4.98
C ALA A 92 -3.55 5.40 6.11
N ILE A 93 -4.08 5.80 7.27
CA ILE A 93 -4.07 5.01 8.50
C ILE A 93 -5.47 4.48 8.79
N TYR A 94 -5.67 3.17 8.73
CA TYR A 94 -6.91 2.50 9.11
C TYR A 94 -6.75 1.79 10.45
N ARG A 95 -7.82 1.15 10.95
CA ARG A 95 -7.83 0.60 12.30
C ARG A 95 -6.71 -0.40 12.58
N LYS A 96 -6.34 -1.21 11.59
CA LYS A 96 -5.35 -2.29 11.73
C LYS A 96 -4.20 -2.23 10.71
N THR A 97 -4.32 -1.35 9.72
CA THR A 97 -3.42 -1.31 8.58
C THR A 97 -3.10 0.11 8.16
N LEU A 98 -1.95 0.25 7.54
CA LEU A 98 -1.50 1.47 6.90
C LEU A 98 -1.32 1.22 5.41
N LEU A 99 -1.77 2.15 4.58
CA LEU A 99 -1.57 2.17 3.14
C LEU A 99 -0.52 3.23 2.80
N ILE A 100 0.48 2.83 2.03
CA ILE A 100 1.62 3.66 1.60
C ILE A 100 1.46 3.98 0.12
N THR A 101 1.38 5.26 -0.19
CA THR A 101 1.33 5.77 -1.57
C THR A 101 2.46 6.76 -1.81
N HIS A 102 3.44 6.37 -2.62
CA HIS A 102 4.63 7.19 -2.92
C HIS A 102 4.36 8.31 -3.90
N ARG A 103 5.29 9.26 -4.05
CA ARG A 103 5.29 10.16 -5.23
C ARG A 103 5.40 9.39 -6.55
N ASN A 104 6.17 8.29 -6.54
CA ASN A 104 6.32 7.37 -7.67
C ASN A 104 5.32 6.20 -7.60
N HIS A 105 4.10 6.42 -7.11
CA HIS A 105 3.10 5.38 -6.87
C HIS A 105 2.60 4.67 -8.13
N LYS A 106 2.94 5.07 -9.36
CA LYS A 106 2.42 4.34 -10.53
C LYS A 106 2.98 2.92 -10.60
N TYR A 107 2.13 1.91 -10.77
CA TYR A 107 2.53 0.50 -10.93
C TYR A 107 3.57 0.32 -12.05
N SER A 108 3.46 1.11 -13.13
CA SER A 108 4.43 1.13 -14.22
C SER A 108 5.86 1.45 -13.78
N ASN A 109 6.05 2.14 -12.65
CA ASN A 109 7.38 2.43 -12.10
C ASN A 109 8.09 1.17 -11.58
N LEU A 110 7.35 0.10 -11.30
CA LEU A 110 7.96 -1.19 -11.00
C LEU A 110 8.71 -1.78 -12.19
N ARG A 111 8.50 -1.31 -13.43
CA ARG A 111 9.19 -1.83 -14.64
C ARG A 111 10.68 -1.48 -14.67
N ASN A 112 11.04 -0.31 -14.16
CA ASN A 112 12.42 0.15 -14.07
C ASN A 112 13.07 -0.43 -12.80
N PRO A 113 14.19 -1.17 -12.90
CA PRO A 113 14.85 -1.78 -11.74
C PRO A 113 15.24 -0.80 -10.64
N ASP A 114 15.76 0.37 -11.00
CA ASP A 114 16.19 1.36 -10.02
C ASP A 114 14.97 1.91 -9.28
N THR A 115 13.93 2.35 -10.00
CA THR A 115 12.72 2.86 -9.37
C THR A 115 12.00 1.80 -8.52
N ALA A 116 11.92 0.56 -9.01
CA ALA A 116 11.34 -0.56 -8.28
C ALA A 116 12.09 -0.82 -6.96
N LYS A 117 13.42 -0.92 -7.00
CA LYS A 117 14.24 -1.12 -5.79
C LYS A 117 14.04 0.00 -4.78
N ASN A 118 13.96 1.25 -5.25
CA ASN A 118 13.75 2.38 -4.34
C ASN A 118 12.38 2.34 -3.67
N ILE A 119 11.31 2.03 -4.40
CA ILE A 119 9.97 1.86 -3.81
C ILE A 119 9.97 0.74 -2.77
N LEU A 120 10.54 -0.42 -3.10
CA LEU A 120 10.55 -1.59 -2.22
C LEU A 120 11.39 -1.35 -0.96
N ILE A 121 12.61 -0.83 -1.10
CA ILE A 121 13.49 -0.54 0.04
C ILE A 121 12.88 0.52 0.95
N LEU A 122 12.32 1.59 0.40
CA LEU A 122 11.67 2.63 1.19
C LEU A 122 10.49 2.07 1.99
N ASN A 123 9.64 1.25 1.38
CA ASN A 123 8.55 0.59 2.09
C ASN A 123 9.03 -0.39 3.16
N ARG A 124 10.12 -1.11 2.93
CA ARG A 124 10.73 -1.98 3.96
C ARG A 124 11.22 -1.17 5.15
N LEU A 125 11.84 0.00 4.91
CA LEU A 125 12.26 0.90 5.99
C LEU A 125 11.06 1.41 6.80
N ILE A 126 9.95 1.74 6.13
CA ILE A 126 8.70 2.12 6.79
C ILE A 126 8.12 0.94 7.57
N ALA A 127 7.99 -0.25 6.97
CA ALA A 127 7.44 -1.45 7.59
C ALA A 127 8.19 -1.85 8.88
N LYS A 128 9.51 -1.68 8.90
CA LYS A 128 10.35 -1.89 10.10
C LYS A 128 9.90 -1.01 11.28
N ARG A 129 9.38 0.20 11.04
CA ARG A 129 8.87 1.10 12.10
C ARG A 129 7.62 0.55 12.78
N PHE A 130 6.91 -0.36 12.11
CA PHE A 130 5.70 -1.03 12.61
C PHE A 130 5.95 -2.49 13.00
N ASN A 131 7.21 -2.93 13.05
CA ASN A 131 7.60 -4.34 13.27
C ASN A 131 6.96 -5.32 12.28
N GLN A 132 6.68 -4.85 11.06
CA GLN A 132 6.01 -5.63 10.04
C GLN A 132 7.04 -6.30 9.11
N GLN A 133 6.93 -7.62 8.96
CA GLN A 133 7.89 -8.42 8.17
C GLN A 133 7.48 -8.64 6.72
N GLU A 134 6.20 -8.43 6.41
CA GLU A 134 5.64 -8.61 5.07
C GLU A 134 4.85 -7.36 4.66
N ILE A 135 4.99 -6.95 3.39
CA ILE A 135 4.22 -5.85 2.79
C ILE A 135 3.40 -6.45 1.65
N ILE A 136 2.11 -6.19 1.62
CA ILE A 136 1.25 -6.54 0.49
C ILE A 136 1.24 -5.38 -0.49
N TYR A 137 1.52 -5.66 -1.76
CA TYR A 137 1.41 -4.68 -2.84
C TYR A 137 0.24 -5.04 -3.74
N CYS A 138 -0.55 -4.07 -4.15
CA CYS A 138 -1.61 -4.26 -5.13
C CYS A 138 -1.73 -3.07 -6.09
N ALA A 139 -2.16 -3.34 -7.30
CA ALA A 139 -2.62 -2.34 -8.25
C ALA A 139 -4.02 -1.84 -7.88
N ASP A 140 -4.20 -0.52 -7.92
CA ASP A 140 -5.46 0.17 -7.59
C ASP A 140 -6.46 0.21 -8.78
N SER A 141 -7.52 1.02 -8.61
CA SER A 141 -8.40 1.62 -9.63
C SER A 141 -8.30 1.02 -11.05
N GLY A 142 -9.20 0.09 -11.36
CA GLY A 142 -9.34 -0.50 -12.70
C GLY A 142 -8.74 -1.90 -12.85
N TYR A 143 -8.29 -2.51 -11.74
CA TYR A 143 -7.90 -3.91 -11.68
C TYR A 143 -8.68 -4.64 -10.58
N PRO A 144 -8.98 -5.95 -10.75
CA PRO A 144 -9.63 -6.75 -9.71
C PRO A 144 -8.88 -6.77 -8.37
N THR A 145 -7.56 -6.53 -8.40
CA THR A 145 -6.69 -6.44 -7.22
C THR A 145 -7.03 -5.28 -6.28
N GLN A 146 -7.82 -4.30 -6.73
CA GLN A 146 -8.36 -3.23 -5.86
C GLN A 146 -9.15 -3.79 -4.67
N SER A 147 -9.75 -4.98 -4.80
CA SER A 147 -10.43 -5.64 -3.68
C SER A 147 -9.52 -5.91 -2.48
N ILE A 148 -8.21 -6.03 -2.68
CA ILE A 148 -7.22 -6.19 -1.59
C ILE A 148 -7.12 -4.90 -0.78
N GLU A 149 -7.04 -3.76 -1.46
CA GLU A 149 -7.04 -2.44 -0.84
C GLU A 149 -8.33 -2.23 -0.05
N HIS A 150 -9.49 -2.44 -0.67
CA HIS A 150 -10.79 -2.33 0.01
C HIS A 150 -10.89 -3.20 1.27
N THR A 151 -10.34 -4.42 1.23
CA THR A 151 -10.32 -5.31 2.39
C THR A 151 -9.54 -4.69 3.55
N ALA A 152 -8.43 -4.01 3.27
CA ALA A 152 -7.66 -3.26 4.28
C ALA A 152 -8.44 -2.06 4.83
N LEU A 153 -9.11 -1.29 3.95
CA LEU A 153 -9.96 -0.16 4.37
C LEU A 153 -11.10 -0.59 5.29
N PHE A 154 -11.66 -1.79 5.07
CA PHE A 154 -12.78 -2.34 5.83
C PHE A 154 -12.38 -3.03 7.14
N GLY A 155 -11.19 -2.72 7.66
CA GLY A 155 -10.78 -3.12 9.02
C GLY A 155 -10.28 -4.56 9.15
N ALA A 156 -10.03 -5.24 8.03
CA ALA A 156 -9.36 -6.53 8.05
C ALA A 156 -7.92 -6.38 8.56
N ASP A 157 -7.44 -7.38 9.29
CA ASP A 157 -6.03 -7.45 9.64
C ASP A 157 -5.16 -7.96 8.48
N PHE A 158 -3.84 -7.88 8.66
CA PHE A 158 -2.89 -8.26 7.62
C PHE A 158 -3.06 -9.73 7.16
N ALA A 159 -3.39 -10.64 8.06
CA ALA A 159 -3.57 -12.06 7.74
C ALA A 159 -4.87 -12.28 6.95
N GLU A 160 -5.95 -11.61 7.35
CA GLU A 160 -7.23 -11.61 6.63
C GLU A 160 -7.07 -11.07 5.20
N ILE A 161 -6.36 -9.97 5.01
CA ILE A 161 -6.08 -9.37 3.69
C ILE A 161 -5.27 -10.33 2.82
N LYS A 162 -4.23 -10.96 3.39
CA LYS A 162 -3.40 -11.95 2.69
C LYS A 162 -4.22 -13.17 2.25
N ALA A 163 -5.08 -13.68 3.14
CA ALA A 163 -5.96 -14.80 2.83
C ALA A 163 -6.97 -14.45 1.74
N HIS A 164 -7.57 -13.26 1.79
CA HIS A 164 -8.44 -12.73 0.73
C HIS A 164 -7.71 -12.69 -0.62
N ALA A 165 -6.51 -12.11 -0.66
CA ALA A 165 -5.73 -11.99 -1.88
C ALA A 165 -5.37 -13.36 -2.47
N PHE A 166 -4.91 -14.31 -1.65
CA PHE A 166 -4.57 -15.66 -2.11
C PHE A 166 -5.79 -16.43 -2.62
N THR A 167 -6.95 -16.25 -1.99
CA THR A 167 -8.19 -16.91 -2.41
C THR A 167 -8.65 -16.41 -3.79
N HIS A 168 -8.46 -15.13 -4.10
CA HIS A 168 -8.96 -14.52 -5.34
C HIS A 168 -7.93 -14.53 -6.48
N PHE A 169 -6.63 -14.43 -6.17
CA PHE A 169 -5.57 -14.22 -7.16
C PHE A 169 -4.48 -15.29 -7.14
N GLY A 170 -4.61 -16.29 -6.27
CA GLY A 170 -3.58 -17.30 -6.06
C GLY A 170 -2.36 -16.77 -5.31
N ILE A 171 -1.37 -17.65 -5.12
CA ILE A 171 -0.13 -17.32 -4.44
C ILE A 171 0.82 -16.66 -5.45
N PRO A 172 1.30 -15.43 -5.20
CA PRO A 172 2.23 -14.76 -6.10
C PRO A 172 3.62 -15.42 -6.05
N PRO A 173 4.47 -15.22 -7.05
CA PRO A 173 5.87 -15.65 -6.99
C PRO A 173 6.56 -15.11 -5.74
N LEU A 174 7.43 -15.91 -5.12
CA LEU A 174 8.20 -15.48 -3.95
C LEU A 174 9.34 -14.52 -4.32
N GLY A 175 9.91 -14.66 -5.52
CA GLY A 175 10.98 -13.80 -6.00
C GLY A 175 10.44 -12.47 -6.53
N LEU A 176 10.87 -11.35 -5.94
CA LEU A 176 10.39 -10.00 -6.27
C LEU A 176 10.50 -9.64 -7.76
N GLU A 177 11.51 -10.16 -8.47
CA GLU A 177 11.68 -9.93 -9.91
C GLU A 177 10.48 -10.43 -10.73
N GLU A 178 9.92 -11.59 -10.37
CA GLU A 178 8.71 -12.11 -11.02
C GLU A 178 7.44 -11.58 -10.34
N ALA A 179 7.46 -11.44 -9.02
CA ALA A 179 6.29 -11.02 -8.26
C ALA A 179 5.80 -9.62 -8.63
N ARG A 180 6.72 -8.67 -8.86
CA ARG A 180 6.39 -7.28 -9.24
C ARG A 180 5.64 -7.16 -10.58
N LYS A 181 5.51 -8.24 -11.35
CA LYS A 181 4.77 -8.31 -12.61
C LYS A 181 3.31 -8.79 -12.42
N TYR A 182 2.97 -9.32 -11.23
CA TYR A 182 1.73 -10.06 -10.92
C TYR A 182 0.54 -9.19 -10.47
N MET A 183 0.65 -7.85 -10.50
CA MET A 183 -0.35 -6.84 -10.05
C MET A 183 -0.82 -6.95 -8.58
N PHE A 184 -0.54 -8.06 -7.93
CA PHE A 184 -0.52 -8.25 -6.49
C PHE A 184 0.74 -9.06 -6.13
N PHE A 185 1.45 -8.68 -5.08
CA PHE A 185 2.58 -9.48 -4.58
C PHE A 185 2.89 -9.20 -3.12
N ILE A 186 3.72 -10.05 -2.51
CA ILE A 186 4.18 -9.89 -1.14
C ILE A 186 5.69 -9.69 -1.13
N ASP A 187 6.12 -8.62 -0.48
CA ASP A 187 7.53 -8.37 -0.19
C ASP A 187 7.84 -8.81 1.23
N ARG A 188 8.85 -9.66 1.40
CA ARG A 188 9.37 -10.07 2.70
C ARG A 188 10.61 -9.24 3.04
N THR A 189 10.53 -8.52 4.16
CA THR A 189 11.56 -7.54 4.56
C THR A 189 12.88 -8.16 5.03
N ASP A 190 12.93 -9.48 5.23
CA ASP A 190 14.08 -10.27 5.67
C ASP A 190 14.97 -10.76 4.52
N ALA A 191 14.50 -10.69 3.27
CA ALA A 191 15.24 -11.09 2.08
C ALA A 191 15.64 -9.87 1.25
N GLU A 192 16.86 -9.81 0.71
CA GLU A 192 17.27 -8.74 -0.21
C GLU A 192 16.37 -8.70 -1.47
N PRO A 193 16.10 -7.51 -2.06
CA PRO A 193 15.27 -7.41 -3.26
C PRO A 193 15.83 -8.16 -4.48
N GLY A 194 17.13 -8.49 -4.45
CA GLY A 194 17.82 -9.22 -5.51
C GLY A 194 18.14 -8.37 -6.74
N GLU A 195 18.55 -9.04 -7.81
CA GLU A 195 18.71 -8.42 -9.13
C GLU A 195 17.35 -8.30 -9.82
N MET A 196 17.13 -7.15 -10.47
CA MET A 196 15.91 -6.88 -11.23
C MET A 196 16.30 -6.42 -12.63
N THR A 197 15.54 -6.85 -13.62
CA THR A 197 15.77 -6.47 -15.03
C THR A 197 14.66 -5.55 -15.54
N VAL A 198 14.95 -4.74 -16.55
CA VAL A 198 13.88 -3.95 -17.18
C VAL A 198 12.87 -4.93 -17.78
N TRP A 199 11.59 -4.66 -17.51
CA TRP A 199 10.49 -5.43 -18.08
C TRP A 199 9.67 -4.54 -19.01
N GLU A 200 9.64 -4.92 -20.29
CA GLU A 200 8.90 -4.23 -21.35
C GLU A 200 7.58 -4.95 -21.67
N GLY A 201 6.55 -4.19 -22.04
CA GLY A 201 5.27 -4.73 -22.50
C GLY A 201 4.16 -4.85 -21.44
N GLU A 202 3.12 -5.61 -21.78
CA GLU A 202 1.95 -5.88 -20.93
C GLU A 202 2.23 -7.00 -19.91
N SER A 203 1.48 -6.99 -18.80
CA SER A 203 1.61 -8.00 -17.73
C SER A 203 1.62 -9.42 -18.30
N PRO A 204 2.59 -10.28 -17.93
CA PRO A 204 2.59 -11.67 -18.36
C PRO A 204 1.47 -12.49 -17.69
N TYR A 205 0.77 -11.91 -16.71
CA TYR A 205 -0.22 -12.59 -15.88
C TYR A 205 -1.64 -12.06 -16.05
N TRP A 206 -1.79 -10.81 -16.51
CA TRP A 206 -3.09 -10.14 -16.63
C TRP A 206 -3.33 -9.65 -18.04
N ARG A 207 -4.57 -9.82 -18.53
CA ARG A 207 -5.01 -9.32 -19.83
C ARG A 207 -6.38 -8.67 -19.71
N TYR A 208 -6.57 -7.54 -20.39
CA TYR A 208 -7.89 -6.93 -20.50
C TYR A 208 -8.83 -7.80 -21.35
N ASN A 209 -10.01 -8.09 -20.81
CA ASN A 209 -11.08 -8.79 -21.50
C ASN A 209 -12.15 -7.76 -21.92
N GLU A 210 -12.20 -7.47 -23.22
CA GLU A 210 -13.15 -6.51 -23.82
C GLU A 210 -14.63 -6.87 -23.58
N GLU A 211 -14.97 -8.16 -23.53
CA GLU A 211 -16.35 -8.60 -23.32
C GLU A 211 -16.80 -8.40 -21.87
N ALA A 212 -15.89 -8.65 -20.93
CA ALA A 212 -16.14 -8.42 -19.51
C ALA A 212 -15.97 -6.94 -19.11
N GLY A 213 -15.25 -6.16 -19.91
CA GLY A 213 -14.87 -4.78 -19.59
C GLY A 213 -13.90 -4.68 -18.41
N ASP A 214 -13.08 -5.71 -18.16
CA ASP A 214 -12.20 -5.81 -16.99
C ASP A 214 -10.93 -6.65 -17.27
N TYR A 215 -9.90 -6.50 -16.44
CA TYR A 215 -8.70 -7.32 -16.49
C TYR A 215 -8.94 -8.71 -15.88
N GLN A 216 -8.37 -9.73 -16.51
CA GLN A 216 -8.46 -11.12 -16.05
C GLN A 216 -7.08 -11.71 -15.89
N LEU A 217 -6.93 -12.50 -14.82
CA LEU A 217 -5.75 -13.31 -14.57
C LEU A 217 -5.71 -14.45 -15.60
N ILE A 218 -4.77 -14.37 -16.54
CA ILE A 218 -4.62 -15.35 -17.63
C ILE A 218 -3.62 -16.46 -17.28
N ARG A 219 -2.80 -16.25 -16.26
CA ARG A 219 -1.81 -17.21 -15.79
C ARG A 219 -1.57 -17.03 -14.30
N ILE A 220 -1.68 -18.11 -13.55
CA ILE A 220 -1.11 -18.23 -12.21
C ILE A 220 0.29 -18.81 -12.40
N PRO A 221 1.35 -18.21 -11.81
CA PRO A 221 2.68 -18.79 -11.86
C PRO A 221 2.61 -20.20 -11.26
N ASP A 222 3.09 -21.19 -12.01
CA ASP A 222 3.21 -22.56 -11.50
C ASP A 222 4.03 -22.50 -10.22
N GLU A 223 3.54 -23.12 -9.14
CA GLU A 223 4.29 -23.32 -7.90
C GLU A 223 5.61 -24.02 -8.25
N LYS A 224 6.67 -23.25 -8.43
CA LYS A 224 8.02 -23.79 -8.37
C LYS A 224 8.43 -23.69 -6.91
N GLU A 225 8.30 -24.82 -6.23
CA GLU A 225 8.89 -25.13 -4.92
C GLU A 225 10.33 -24.62 -4.81
#